data_AF-A0A0Q6RDQ0-F1
#
_entry.id   AF-A0A0Q6RDQ0-F1
#
_cell.length_a   1.000
_cell.length_b   1.000
_cell.length_c   1.000
_cell.angle_alpha   90.00
_cell.angle_beta   90.00
_cell.angle_gamma   90.00
#
_symmetry.space_group_name_H-M   'P 1'
#
loop_
_entity.id
_entity.type
_entity.pdbx_description
1 polymer ?
#
loop_
_entity_poly.entity_id
_entity_poly.type
_entity_poly.pdbx_seq_one_letter_code
_entity_poly.pdbx_strand_id
1 'polypeptide(L)'
;MSNVDESTEHPRRHFIPEWAEKRGVKQADIVREIGADKGAVYRWFAAGIIPTEKYLKPLADYLGAEEVVALFRHPDDDWLAKMFRDKTEEQKEAAIQMLTLFFKNTASASERTEPATNRKSRSS
;
A
#
# COMPACT_ATOMS: atom_id res chain seq x y z
N MET A 1 -25.12 -18.63 20.87
CA MET A 1 -24.66 -18.70 19.47
C MET A 1 -23.62 -17.62 19.27
N SER A 2 -22.44 -17.99 18.78
CA SER A 2 -21.27 -17.13 18.65
C SER A 2 -21.47 -16.02 17.62
N ASN A 3 -21.00 -14.82 17.97
CA ASN A 3 -20.94 -13.63 17.13
C ASN A 3 -20.10 -13.90 15.88
N VAL A 4 -20.63 -13.58 14.69
CA VAL A 4 -19.81 -13.44 13.48
C VAL A 4 -19.57 -11.94 13.30
N ASP A 5 -18.36 -11.55 13.66
CA ASP A 5 -17.78 -10.22 13.54
C ASP A 5 -17.51 -9.91 12.06
N GLU A 6 -18.17 -8.83 11.61
CA GLU A 6 -17.76 -7.87 10.57
C GLU A 6 -16.65 -8.30 9.60
N SER A 7 -17.01 -8.89 8.46
CA SER A 7 -16.18 -8.79 7.25
C SER A 7 -16.27 -7.35 6.74
N THR A 8 -15.46 -6.45 7.30
CA THR A 8 -15.16 -5.13 6.73
C THR A 8 -14.43 -5.35 5.40
N GLU A 9 -15.19 -5.69 4.36
CA GLU A 9 -14.75 -5.65 2.97
C GLU A 9 -14.46 -4.18 2.67
N HIS A 10 -13.22 -3.76 2.93
CA HIS A 10 -12.77 -2.42 2.59
C HIS A 10 -13.03 -2.26 1.09
N PRO A 11 -13.74 -1.19 0.64
CA PRO A 11 -13.93 -0.93 -0.78
C PRO A 11 -12.56 -1.01 -1.44
N ARG A 12 -12.43 -1.79 -2.53
CA ARG A 12 -11.15 -1.96 -3.23
C ARG A 12 -10.65 -0.61 -3.72
N ARG A 13 -9.95 0.12 -2.86
CA ARG A 13 -9.35 1.41 -3.17
C ARG A 13 -8.25 1.15 -4.18
N HIS A 14 -8.26 1.90 -5.27
CA HIS A 14 -7.14 1.92 -6.20
C HIS A 14 -6.15 3.01 -5.80
N PHE A 15 -4.92 2.89 -6.27
CA PHE A 15 -3.82 3.82 -6.03
C PHE A 15 -3.37 4.54 -7.31
N ILE A 16 -4.26 4.66 -8.31
CA ILE A 16 -3.98 5.32 -9.59
C ILE A 16 -3.38 6.73 -9.39
N PRO A 17 -3.88 7.59 -8.48
CA PRO A 17 -3.25 8.89 -8.21
C PRO A 17 -1.80 8.78 -7.77
N GLU A 18 -1.53 7.89 -6.82
CA GLU A 18 -0.21 7.66 -6.24
C GLU A 18 0.75 7.07 -7.29
N TRP A 19 0.26 6.15 -8.13
CA TRP A 19 0.99 5.61 -9.28
C TRP A 19 1.34 6.70 -10.30
N ALA A 20 0.41 7.61 -10.58
CA ALA A 20 0.63 8.72 -11.51
C ALA A 20 1.62 9.74 -10.92
N GLU A 21 1.48 10.08 -9.65
CA GLU A 21 2.38 11.00 -8.93
C GLU A 21 3.82 10.48 -8.93
N LYS A 22 4.03 9.22 -8.55
CA LYS A 22 5.36 8.59 -8.52
C LYS A 22 6.06 8.62 -9.89
N ARG A 23 5.29 8.66 -10.97
CA ARG A 23 5.77 8.66 -12.36
C ARG A 23 5.79 10.04 -13.00
N GLY A 24 5.36 11.08 -12.28
CA GLY A 24 5.23 12.43 -12.84
C GLY A 24 4.20 12.53 -13.96
N VAL A 25 3.23 11.62 -14.01
CA VAL A 25 2.17 11.56 -15.03
C VAL A 25 1.00 12.46 -14.61
N LYS A 26 0.53 13.32 -15.51
CA LYS A 26 -0.64 14.17 -15.25
C LYS A 26 -1.92 13.52 -15.76
N GLN A 27 -3.07 13.91 -15.20
CA GLN A 27 -4.38 13.43 -15.66
C GLN A 27 -4.61 13.67 -17.16
N ALA A 28 -4.10 14.78 -17.71
CA ALA A 28 -4.21 15.08 -19.14
C ALA A 28 -3.43 14.09 -20.02
N ASP A 29 -2.28 13.58 -19.53
CA ASP A 29 -1.51 12.58 -20.24
C ASP A 29 -2.25 11.22 -20.23
N ILE A 30 -2.89 10.87 -19.12
CA ILE A 30 -3.75 9.67 -19.01
C ILE A 30 -4.94 9.75 -19.99
N VAL A 31 -5.61 10.91 -20.08
CA VAL A 31 -6.69 11.13 -21.05
C VAL A 31 -6.19 10.87 -22.48
N ARG A 32 -5.03 11.43 -22.83
CA ARG A 32 -4.44 11.31 -24.18
C ARG A 32 -4.03 9.87 -24.49
N GLU A 33 -3.36 9.20 -23.58
CA GLU A 33 -2.76 7.88 -23.84
C GLU A 33 -3.80 6.76 -23.76
N ILE A 34 -4.69 6.81 -22.77
CA ILE A 34 -5.68 5.74 -22.53
C ILE A 34 -6.96 5.97 -23.36
N GLY A 35 -7.15 7.16 -23.92
CA GLY A 35 -8.37 7.52 -24.66
C GLY A 35 -9.60 7.61 -23.76
N ALA A 36 -9.41 7.87 -22.46
CA ALA A 36 -10.50 8.00 -21.49
C ALA A 36 -11.02 9.43 -21.43
N ASP A 37 -12.32 9.60 -21.18
CA ASP A 37 -12.91 10.94 -21.01
C ASP A 37 -12.32 11.67 -19.80
N LYS A 38 -12.11 12.98 -19.93
CA LYS A 38 -11.62 13.84 -18.84
C LYS A 38 -12.46 13.69 -17.56
N GLY A 39 -13.78 13.57 -17.69
CA GLY A 39 -14.67 13.38 -16.55
C GLY A 39 -14.51 12.00 -15.89
N ALA A 40 -14.15 10.96 -16.65
CA ALA A 40 -13.86 9.65 -16.09
C ALA A 40 -12.55 9.68 -15.29
N VAL A 41 -11.47 10.22 -15.89
CA VAL A 41 -10.17 10.35 -15.22
C VAL A 41 -10.28 11.21 -13.96
N TYR A 42 -11.00 12.32 -14.01
CA TYR A 42 -11.24 13.14 -12.83
C TYR A 42 -11.91 12.35 -11.69
N ARG A 43 -12.92 11.52 -12.00
CA ARG A 43 -13.60 10.70 -11.00
C ARG A 43 -12.71 9.62 -10.39
N TRP A 44 -11.76 9.08 -11.15
CA TRP A 44 -10.76 8.15 -10.60
C TRP A 44 -9.88 8.88 -9.58
N PHE A 45 -9.42 10.08 -9.91
CA PHE A 45 -8.50 10.83 -9.04
C PHE A 45 -9.19 11.46 -7.83
N ALA A 46 -10.33 12.11 -8.02
CA ALA A 46 -10.98 12.90 -6.97
C ALA A 46 -11.96 12.10 -6.12
N ALA A 47 -12.71 11.17 -6.74
CA ALA A 47 -13.74 10.40 -6.06
C ALA A 47 -13.31 8.96 -5.76
N GLY A 48 -12.12 8.53 -6.23
CA GLY A 48 -11.63 7.17 -6.04
C GLY A 48 -12.50 6.11 -6.74
N ILE A 49 -13.24 6.50 -7.77
CA ILE A 49 -14.11 5.57 -8.50
C ILE A 49 -13.23 4.60 -9.28
N ILE A 50 -13.46 3.29 -9.08
CA ILE A 50 -12.74 2.24 -9.79
C ILE A 50 -12.99 2.37 -11.30
N PRO A 51 -11.94 2.45 -12.13
CA PRO A 51 -12.10 2.42 -13.57
C PRO A 51 -12.78 1.12 -14.02
N THR A 52 -13.63 1.23 -15.04
CA THR A 52 -14.20 0.04 -15.69
C THR A 52 -13.10 -0.86 -16.24
N GLU A 53 -13.38 -2.16 -16.35
CA GLU A 53 -12.42 -3.17 -16.79
C GLU A 53 -11.65 -2.81 -18.07
N LYS A 54 -12.32 -2.18 -19.05
CA LYS A 54 -11.69 -1.71 -20.30
C LYS A 54 -10.51 -0.75 -20.11
N TYR A 55 -10.44 -0.03 -18.99
CA TYR A 55 -9.37 0.93 -18.71
C TYR A 55 -8.31 0.37 -17.76
N LEU A 56 -8.61 -0.69 -17.01
CA LEU A 56 -7.70 -1.20 -15.98
C LEU A 56 -6.38 -1.70 -16.55
N LYS A 57 -6.44 -2.51 -17.62
CA LYS A 57 -5.22 -3.01 -18.26
C LYS A 57 -4.40 -1.90 -18.93
N PRO A 58 -4.99 -1.03 -19.78
CA PRO A 58 -4.25 0.12 -20.32
C PRO A 58 -3.64 1.04 -19.25
N LEU A 59 -4.36 1.29 -18.16
CA LEU A 59 -3.84 2.07 -17.03
C LEU A 59 -2.67 1.37 -16.35
N ALA A 60 -2.76 0.06 -16.12
CA ALA A 60 -1.68 -0.71 -15.53
C ALA A 60 -0.44 -0.64 -16.42
N ASP A 61 -0.57 -0.91 -17.71
CA ASP A 61 0.53 -0.88 -18.67
C ASP A 61 1.17 0.52 -18.75
N TYR A 62 0.36 1.58 -18.87
CA TYR A 62 0.86 2.95 -18.96
C TYR A 62 1.50 3.45 -17.67
N LEU A 63 0.86 3.17 -16.54
CA LEU A 63 1.41 3.42 -15.21
C LEU A 63 2.36 2.30 -14.78
N GLY A 64 2.88 1.49 -15.72
CA GLY A 64 3.82 0.37 -15.58
C GLY A 64 3.67 -0.46 -14.31
N ALA A 65 2.43 -0.61 -13.86
CA ALA A 65 2.01 -1.61 -12.93
C ALA A 65 1.94 -2.90 -13.76
N GLU A 66 2.70 -3.91 -13.36
CA GLU A 66 2.87 -5.10 -14.21
C GLU A 66 1.60 -5.92 -14.36
N GLU A 67 0.70 -5.79 -13.38
CA GLU A 67 -0.61 -6.44 -13.37
C GLU A 67 -1.68 -5.46 -12.93
N VAL A 68 -2.92 -5.70 -13.36
CA VAL A 68 -4.09 -4.90 -12.96
C VAL A 68 -4.25 -4.88 -11.44
N VAL A 69 -3.94 -5.98 -10.75
CA VAL A 69 -4.04 -6.05 -9.28
C VAL A 69 -3.10 -5.07 -8.56
N ALA A 70 -1.97 -4.71 -9.19
CA ALA A 70 -1.01 -3.78 -8.60
C ALA A 70 -1.57 -2.33 -8.55
N LEU A 71 -2.56 -1.99 -9.37
CA LEU A 71 -3.30 -0.71 -9.25
C LEU A 71 -4.08 -0.60 -7.93
N PHE A 72 -4.29 -1.70 -7.22
CA PHE A 72 -4.98 -1.76 -5.92
C PHE A 72 -4.01 -1.88 -4.74
N ARG A 73 -2.71 -1.66 -4.99
CA ARG A 73 -1.66 -1.58 -3.97
C ARG A 73 -0.92 -0.26 -4.11
N HIS A 74 -0.38 0.24 -3.01
CA HIS A 74 0.43 1.46 -3.06
C HIS A 74 1.68 1.20 -3.92
N PRO A 75 2.09 2.13 -4.79
CA PRO A 75 3.27 1.94 -5.64
C PRO A 75 4.58 1.80 -4.86
N ASP A 76 4.61 2.18 -3.58
CA ASP A 76 5.73 1.94 -2.65
C ASP A 76 5.69 0.57 -1.98
N ASP A 77 4.67 -0.25 -2.20
CA ASP A 77 4.64 -1.65 -1.74
C ASP A 77 5.01 -2.60 -2.89
N ASP A 78 4.93 -2.12 -4.13
CA ASP A 78 5.17 -2.92 -5.34
C ASP A 78 6.62 -3.40 -5.47
N TRP A 79 7.59 -2.71 -4.86
CA TRP A 79 9.00 -3.14 -4.88
C TRP A 79 9.24 -4.45 -4.13
N LEU A 80 8.46 -4.76 -3.08
CA LEU A 80 8.54 -6.04 -2.36
C LEU A 80 8.09 -7.18 -3.26
N ALA A 81 6.95 -7.00 -3.94
CA ALA A 81 6.45 -7.98 -4.90
C ALA A 81 7.46 -8.22 -6.04
N LYS A 82 8.07 -7.15 -6.56
CA LYS A 82 9.15 -7.23 -7.56
C LYS A 82 10.39 -7.94 -7.02
N MET A 83 10.83 -7.63 -5.80
CA MET A 83 12.02 -8.24 -5.21
C MET A 83 11.87 -9.77 -5.09
N PHE A 84 10.69 -10.23 -4.67
CA PHE A 84 10.42 -11.65 -4.40
C PHE A 84 10.04 -12.47 -5.62
N ARG A 85 9.73 -11.85 -6.77
CA ARG A 85 9.26 -12.57 -7.96
C ARG A 85 10.25 -13.63 -8.46
N ASP A 86 11.51 -13.26 -8.63
CA ASP A 86 12.54 -14.15 -9.21
C ASP A 86 13.34 -14.92 -8.14
N LYS A 87 12.79 -15.03 -6.92
CA LYS A 87 13.44 -15.73 -5.80
C LYS A 87 12.88 -17.12 -5.64
N THR A 88 13.73 -18.07 -5.25
CA THR A 88 13.27 -19.42 -4.90
C THR A 88 12.44 -19.39 -3.61
N GLU A 89 11.66 -20.43 -3.36
CA GLU A 89 10.87 -20.53 -2.13
C GLU A 89 11.77 -20.50 -0.89
N GLU A 90 12.95 -21.13 -0.92
CA GLU A 90 13.90 -21.08 0.19
C GLU A 90 14.42 -19.66 0.43
N GLN A 91 14.68 -18.90 -0.64
CA GLN A 91 15.11 -17.49 -0.53
C GLN A 91 14.00 -16.59 0.03
N LYS A 92 12.74 -16.84 -0.36
CA LYS A 92 11.58 -16.14 0.19
C LYS A 92 11.42 -16.43 1.68
N GLU A 93 11.49 -17.70 2.08
CA GLU A 93 11.40 -18.10 3.50
C GLU A 93 12.53 -17.50 4.34
N ALA A 94 13.76 -17.52 3.85
CA ALA A 94 14.90 -16.91 4.54
C ALA A 94 14.72 -15.40 4.73
N ALA A 95 14.23 -14.70 3.70
CA ALA A 95 13.94 -13.27 3.79
C ALA A 95 12.79 -12.96 4.76
N ILE A 96 11.73 -13.77 4.77
CA ILE A 96 10.61 -13.64 5.73
C ILE A 96 11.12 -13.80 7.16
N GLN A 97 11.97 -14.80 7.43
CA GLN A 97 12.56 -15.01 8.76
C GLN A 97 13.42 -13.82 9.19
N MET A 98 14.27 -13.31 8.29
CA MET A 98 15.10 -12.14 8.56
C MET A 98 14.26 -10.89 8.89
N LEU A 99 13.24 -10.60 8.07
CA LEU A 99 12.34 -9.47 8.30
C LEU A 99 11.57 -9.62 9.63
N THR A 100 11.09 -10.83 9.93
CA THR A 100 10.37 -11.14 11.18
C THR A 100 11.24 -10.87 12.41
N LEU A 101 12.52 -11.27 12.37
CA LEU A 101 13.48 -11.01 13.45
C LEU A 101 13.77 -9.52 13.60
N PHE A 102 13.95 -8.81 12.49
CA PHE A 102 14.21 -7.38 12.49
C PHE A 102 13.10 -6.58 13.17
N PHE A 103 11.83 -6.85 12.83
CA PHE A 103 10.68 -6.15 13.39
C PHE A 103 10.32 -6.59 14.84
N LYS A 104 10.57 -7.85 15.22
CA LYS A 104 10.40 -8.30 16.62
C LYS A 104 11.34 -7.57 17.59
N ASN A 105 12.57 -7.28 17.16
CA ASN A 105 13.54 -6.58 18.00
C ASN A 105 13.15 -5.10 18.24
N THR A 106 12.45 -4.46 17.30
CA THR A 106 12.04 -3.06 17.45
C THR A 106 10.91 -2.89 18.47
N ALA A 107 9.98 -3.85 18.58
CA ALA A 107 8.89 -3.80 19.56
C ALA A 107 9.39 -3.87 21.01
N SER A 108 10.43 -4.68 21.29
CA SER A 108 11.00 -4.84 22.64
C SER A 108 11.95 -3.71 23.11
N ALA A 109 12.21 -2.72 22.24
CA ALA A 109 13.02 -1.54 22.57
C ALA A 109 12.17 -0.37 23.09
N SER A 110 10.88 -0.30 22.72
CA SER A 110 9.99 0.80 23.11
C SER A 110 9.47 0.69 24.56
N GLU A 111 9.52 -0.48 25.19
CA GLU A 111 9.02 -0.70 26.56
C GLU A 111 10.09 -0.50 27.65
N ARG A 112 11.34 -0.16 27.30
CA ARG A 112 12.47 -0.08 28.25
C ARG A 112 12.88 1.34 28.68
N THR A 113 12.01 2.33 28.49
CA THR A 113 12.30 3.73 28.86
C THR A 113 11.17 4.38 29.68
N GLU A 114 10.91 3.85 30.88
CA GLU A 114 10.46 4.68 32.01
C GLU A 114 11.10 4.17 33.30
N PRO A 115 12.11 4.86 33.87
CA PRO A 115 12.50 4.62 35.25
C PRO A 115 11.57 5.42 36.17
N ALA A 116 10.78 4.70 36.97
CA ALA A 116 10.06 5.23 38.10
C ALA A 116 11.01 5.91 39.09
N THR A 117 10.98 7.24 39.18
CA THR A 117 11.54 7.96 40.34
C THR A 117 10.41 8.56 41.17
N ASN A 118 9.92 7.73 42.07
CA ASN A 118 9.27 8.13 43.30
C ASN A 118 10.23 8.98 44.14
N ARG A 119 9.83 10.21 44.51
CA ARG A 119 10.37 10.86 45.71
C ARG A 119 9.28 11.62 46.46
N LYS A 120 8.61 10.87 47.33
CA LYS A 120 7.95 11.36 48.54
C LYS A 120 8.94 12.22 49.37
N SER A 121 8.64 13.49 49.58
CA SER A 121 9.20 14.43 50.59
C SER A 121 8.49 15.76 50.35
N ARG A 122 7.92 16.54 51.26
CA ARG A 122 7.78 16.56 52.71
C ARG A 122 6.69 17.63 52.95
N SER A 123 5.85 17.39 53.94
CA SER A 123 5.16 18.36 54.79
C SER A 123 5.61 19.83 54.68
N SER A 124 4.66 20.73 54.46
CA SER A 124 4.22 21.78 55.41
C SER A 124 3.07 22.59 54.86
#